data_AF-A0A3M6T638-F1
#
_entry.id   AF-A0A3M6T638-F1
#
_cell.length_a   1.000
_cell.length_b   1.000
_cell.length_c   1.000
_cell.angle_alpha   90.00
_cell.angle_beta   90.00
_cell.angle_gamma   90.00
#
_symmetry.space_group_name_H-M   'P 1'
#
loop_
_entity.id
_entity.type
_entity.pdbx_description
1 polymer ?
#
loop_
_entity_poly.entity_id
_entity_poly.type
_entity_poly.pdbx_seq_one_letter_code
_entity_poly.pdbx_strand_id
1 'polypeptide(L)'
;MIKNRLKDKDGYTRRAGCVCFKSEQEEEVLLVSSCRHPGRWVVPSGGVERGEDWKEAAVREVEEEAGVRGTLGRFVGEFQNDVNQTRTAVYVLIVTEMLDKWEEDRTRSWFPIETAKEMLNAKPYQQEYLDKACSNR
;
A
#
# COMPACT_ATOMS: atom_id res chain seq x y z
N MET A 1 5.77 -5.43 17.86
CA MET A 1 6.25 -4.12 18.39
C MET A 1 5.09 -3.13 18.36
N ILE A 2 4.99 -2.16 19.27
CA ILE A 2 3.98 -1.11 19.16
C ILE A 2 4.53 -0.06 18.18
N LYS A 3 4.13 -0.14 16.90
CA LYS A 3 4.49 0.86 15.88
C LYS A 3 3.96 2.23 16.34
N ASN A 4 4.85 3.15 16.69
CA ASN A 4 4.50 4.47 17.21
C ASN A 4 4.06 5.37 16.03
N ARG A 5 2.76 5.32 15.72
CA ARG A 5 2.20 5.97 14.53
C ARG A 5 2.27 7.49 14.64
N LEU A 6 2.94 8.13 13.68
CA LEU A 6 3.03 9.58 13.60
C LEU A 6 1.68 10.18 13.19
N LYS A 7 1.27 11.27 13.86
CA LYS A 7 0.13 12.09 13.45
C LYS A 7 0.59 13.39 12.79
N ASP A 8 -0.19 13.92 11.86
CA ASP A 8 0.01 15.25 11.32
C ASP A 8 -0.64 16.35 12.19
N LYS A 9 -0.49 17.60 11.75
CA LYS A 9 -1.02 18.80 12.44
C LYS A 9 -2.54 18.80 12.59
N ASP A 10 -3.25 18.09 11.72
CA ASP A 10 -4.71 18.02 11.70
C ASP A 10 -5.22 16.81 12.53
N GLY A 11 -4.30 16.06 13.14
CA GLY A 11 -4.59 14.88 13.97
C GLY A 11 -4.72 13.57 13.20
N TYR A 12 -4.49 13.57 11.88
CA TYR A 12 -4.58 12.37 11.04
C TYR A 12 -3.32 11.53 11.21
N THR A 13 -3.51 10.22 11.30
CA THR A 13 -2.40 9.27 11.31
C THR A 13 -1.76 9.23 9.93
N ARG A 14 -0.45 9.52 9.86
CA ARG A 14 0.33 9.45 8.63
C ARG A 14 0.60 7.99 8.27
N ARG A 15 0.28 7.64 7.03
CA ARG A 15 0.46 6.30 6.48
C ARG A 15 1.19 6.34 5.15
N ALA A 16 1.95 5.31 4.83
CA ALA A 16 2.59 5.19 3.54
C ALA A 16 2.38 3.78 2.97
N GLY A 17 2.40 3.65 1.65
CA GLY A 17 2.30 2.36 0.97
C GLY A 17 2.50 2.47 -0.52
N CYS A 18 2.41 1.33 -1.21
CA CYS A 18 2.63 1.29 -2.66
C CYS A 18 1.55 0.51 -3.39
N VAL A 19 1.20 1.00 -4.58
CA VAL A 19 0.64 0.16 -5.63
C VAL A 19 1.81 -0.63 -6.23
N CYS A 20 1.91 -1.89 -5.83
CA CYS A 20 3.01 -2.77 -6.22
C CYS A 20 2.67 -3.46 -7.53
N PHE A 21 3.27 -3.06 -8.64
CA PHE A 21 3.07 -3.72 -9.93
C PHE A 21 4.08 -4.85 -10.13
N LYS A 22 3.64 -5.86 -10.89
CA LYS A 22 4.48 -7.00 -11.25
C LYS A 22 5.57 -6.65 -12.27
N SER A 23 5.33 -5.64 -13.09
CA SER A 23 6.25 -5.16 -14.12
C SER A 23 5.92 -3.72 -14.51
N GLU A 24 6.80 -3.11 -15.31
CA GLU A 24 6.64 -1.78 -15.92
C GLU A 24 5.39 -1.67 -16.84
N GLN A 25 4.74 -2.79 -17.20
CA GLN A 25 3.49 -2.75 -17.99
C GLN A 25 2.28 -2.31 -17.15
N GLU A 26 2.39 -2.38 -15.81
CA GLU A 26 1.35 -1.93 -14.88
C GLU A 26 -0.03 -2.55 -15.11
N GLU A 27 -0.06 -3.86 -15.41
CA GLU A 27 -1.28 -4.63 -15.68
C GLU A 27 -1.75 -5.48 -14.47
N GLU A 28 -0.82 -5.88 -13.61
CA GLU A 28 -1.09 -6.69 -12.42
C GLU A 28 -0.52 -6.01 -11.18
N VAL A 29 -1.30 -6.01 -10.10
CA VAL A 29 -0.91 -5.45 -8.79
C VAL A 29 -0.94 -6.51 -7.70
N LEU A 30 -0.06 -6.36 -6.72
CA LEU A 30 -0.02 -7.20 -5.54
C LEU A 30 -0.94 -6.61 -4.46
N LEU A 31 -1.87 -7.42 -3.97
CA LEU A 31 -2.66 -7.12 -2.78
C LEU A 31 -2.30 -8.08 -1.66
N VAL A 32 -2.57 -7.66 -0.42
CA VAL A 32 -2.39 -8.46 0.79
C VAL A 32 -3.71 -8.64 1.53
N SER A 33 -3.89 -9.76 2.21
CA SER A 33 -5.07 -10.05 3.02
C SER A 33 -5.18 -9.05 4.18
N SER A 34 -6.38 -8.58 4.48
CA SER A 34 -6.64 -7.62 5.56
C SER A 34 -6.58 -8.26 6.94
N CYS A 35 -5.75 -7.74 7.84
CA CYS A 35 -5.71 -8.19 9.24
C CYS A 35 -6.99 -7.89 10.02
N ARG A 36 -7.77 -6.87 9.60
CA ARG A 36 -9.00 -6.44 10.30
C ARG A 36 -10.26 -7.13 9.81
N HIS A 37 -10.24 -7.59 8.56
CA HIS A 37 -11.42 -8.15 7.91
C HIS A 37 -11.02 -9.40 7.13
N PRO A 38 -11.11 -10.59 7.75
CA PRO A 38 -10.79 -11.85 7.09
C PRO A 38 -11.52 -12.00 5.75
N GLY A 39 -10.83 -12.55 4.75
CA GLY A 39 -11.36 -12.73 3.39
C GLY A 39 -11.36 -11.46 2.53
N ARG A 40 -10.89 -10.32 3.04
CA ARG A 40 -10.74 -9.08 2.26
C ARG A 40 -9.29 -8.81 1.91
N TRP A 41 -9.09 -8.05 0.84
CA TRP A 41 -7.79 -7.63 0.36
C TRP A 41 -7.61 -6.13 0.54
N VAL A 42 -6.35 -5.70 0.66
CA VAL A 42 -5.96 -4.29 0.74
C VAL A 42 -4.64 -4.06 0.00
N VAL A 43 -4.43 -2.81 -0.41
CA VAL A 43 -3.12 -2.32 -0.85
C VAL A 43 -2.17 -2.28 0.36
N PRO A 44 -0.96 -2.85 0.26
CA PRO A 44 0.01 -2.86 1.36
C PRO A 44 0.36 -1.42 1.74
N SER A 45 0.10 -1.09 3.01
CA SER A 45 0.34 0.24 3.56
C SER A 45 0.27 0.19 5.08
N GLY A 46 1.06 1.02 5.74
CA GLY A 46 1.03 1.10 7.19
C GLY A 46 1.45 2.47 7.70
N GLY A 47 1.83 2.55 8.97
CA GLY A 47 2.04 3.82 9.65
C GLY A 47 3.44 4.37 9.40
N VAL A 48 3.57 5.68 9.20
CA VAL A 48 4.88 6.32 9.19
C VAL A 48 5.44 6.34 10.61
N GLU A 49 6.67 5.86 10.79
CA GLU A 49 7.34 5.85 12.09
C GLU A 49 8.16 7.13 12.31
N ARG A 50 8.62 7.31 13.56
CA ARG A 50 9.40 8.49 13.92
C ARG A 50 10.77 8.42 13.25
N GLY A 51 11.10 9.46 12.49
CA GLY A 51 12.38 9.57 11.80
C GLY A 51 12.33 9.12 10.34
N GLU A 52 11.21 8.51 9.92
CA GLU A 52 11.00 8.12 8.53
C GLU A 52 10.37 9.26 7.71
N ASP A 53 10.81 9.38 6.47
CA ASP A 53 10.02 10.03 5.43
C ASP A 53 8.94 9.10 4.85
N TRP A 54 8.10 9.63 3.96
CA TRP A 54 7.00 8.84 3.39
C TRP A 54 7.47 7.72 2.45
N LYS A 55 8.62 7.88 1.78
CA LYS A 55 9.16 6.89 0.85
C LYS A 55 9.77 5.72 1.63
N GLU A 56 10.54 6.03 2.67
CA GLU A 56 11.12 5.04 3.59
C GLU A 56 10.02 4.18 4.21
N ALA A 57 8.97 4.83 4.74
CA ALA A 57 7.82 4.13 5.30
C ALA A 57 7.07 3.30 4.25
N ALA A 58 6.91 3.78 3.00
CA ALA A 58 6.24 3.03 1.95
C ALA A 58 6.99 1.74 1.59
N VAL A 59 8.31 1.82 1.42
CA VAL A 59 9.16 0.66 1.11
C VAL A 59 9.16 -0.34 2.26
N ARG A 60 9.34 0.15 3.50
CA ARG A 60 9.31 -0.70 4.70
C ARG A 60 7.99 -1.45 4.84
N GLU A 61 6.86 -0.75 4.76
CA GLU A 61 5.54 -1.39 4.94
C GLU A 61 5.23 -2.40 3.83
N VAL A 62 5.69 -2.18 2.60
CA VAL A 62 5.54 -3.17 1.53
C VAL A 62 6.39 -4.42 1.79
N GLU A 63 7.61 -4.25 2.30
CA GLU A 63 8.45 -5.38 2.70
C GLU A 63 7.84 -6.15 3.90
N GLU A 64 7.36 -5.43 4.93
CA GLU A 64 6.79 -6.02 6.15
C GLU A 64 5.42 -6.67 5.93
N GLU A 65 4.53 -6.06 5.15
CA GLU A 65 3.17 -6.56 4.95
C GLU A 65 3.09 -7.56 3.80
N ALA A 66 3.83 -7.31 2.71
CA ALA A 66 3.72 -8.06 1.47
C ALA A 66 4.97 -8.87 1.13
N GLY A 67 6.09 -8.73 1.86
CA GLY A 67 7.31 -9.50 1.64
C GLY A 67 7.94 -9.27 0.28
N VAL A 68 7.84 -8.07 -0.29
CA VAL A 68 8.41 -7.76 -1.61
C VAL A 68 9.36 -6.59 -1.56
N ARG A 69 10.35 -6.62 -2.44
CA ARG A 69 11.26 -5.51 -2.72
C ARG A 69 11.13 -5.11 -4.18
N GLY A 70 11.45 -3.86 -4.47
CA GLY A 70 11.30 -3.33 -5.81
C GLY A 70 11.88 -1.96 -5.98
N THR A 71 11.77 -1.49 -7.22
CA THR A 71 12.14 -0.12 -7.59
C THR A 71 10.99 0.81 -7.25
N LEU A 72 11.20 1.70 -6.27
CA LEU A 72 10.23 2.73 -5.93
C LEU A 72 10.15 3.75 -7.07
N GLY A 73 8.95 3.94 -7.60
CA GLY A 73 8.65 4.81 -8.72
C GLY A 73 8.00 6.13 -8.31
N ARG A 74 7.07 6.58 -9.17
CA ARG A 74 6.40 7.88 -9.03
C ARG A 74 5.51 7.95 -7.79
N PHE A 75 5.32 9.17 -7.30
CA PHE A 75 4.29 9.48 -6.31
C PHE A 75 2.91 9.48 -6.98
N VAL A 76 1.99 8.66 -6.47
CA VAL A 76 0.62 8.56 -6.98
C VAL A 76 -0.25 9.67 -6.39
N GLY A 77 -0.08 9.94 -5.10
CA GLY A 77 -0.82 10.98 -4.40
C GLY A 77 -0.93 10.74 -2.91
N GLU A 78 -1.48 11.74 -2.23
CA GLU A 78 -1.88 11.65 -0.84
C GLU A 78 -3.40 11.50 -0.77
N PHE A 79 -3.86 10.56 0.04
CA PHE A 79 -5.27 10.21 0.15
C PHE A 79 -5.72 10.27 1.60
N GLN A 80 -6.69 11.14 1.85
CA GLN A 80 -7.28 11.35 3.17
C GLN A 80 -8.48 10.41 3.37
N ASN A 81 -8.60 9.85 4.57
CA ASN A 81 -9.75 9.06 4.99
C ASN A 81 -10.23 9.58 6.34
N ASP A 82 -11.34 10.32 6.32
CA ASP A 82 -11.90 10.97 7.50
C ASP A 82 -12.52 9.96 8.48
N VAL A 83 -13.02 8.83 7.96
CA VAL A 83 -13.64 7.77 8.78
C VAL A 83 -12.61 7.14 9.72
N ASN A 84 -11.39 6.90 9.22
CA ASN A 84 -10.31 6.30 10.02
C ASN A 84 -9.31 7.34 10.54
N GLN A 85 -9.49 8.62 10.22
CA GLN A 85 -8.56 9.71 10.49
C GLN A 85 -7.13 9.37 10.04
N THR A 86 -6.98 8.96 8.79
CA THR A 86 -5.67 8.63 8.19
C THR A 86 -5.38 9.46 6.95
N ARG A 87 -4.11 9.75 6.72
CA ARG A 87 -3.61 10.40 5.50
C ARG A 87 -2.50 9.53 4.92
N THR A 88 -2.74 8.94 3.75
CA THR A 88 -1.87 7.93 3.16
C THR A 88 -1.15 8.48 1.93
N ALA A 89 0.18 8.57 1.97
CA ALA A 89 1.00 8.79 0.80
C ALA A 89 1.19 7.48 0.04
N VAL A 90 0.88 7.47 -1.26
CA VAL A 90 0.95 6.27 -2.09
C VAL A 90 1.94 6.49 -3.22
N TYR A 91 2.78 5.48 -3.46
CA TYR A 91 3.76 5.44 -4.54
C TYR A 91 3.51 4.24 -5.45
N VAL A 92 4.09 4.27 -6.64
CA VAL A 92 4.27 3.08 -7.47
C VAL A 92 5.52 2.34 -7.00
N LEU A 93 5.47 1.00 -6.99
CA LEU A 93 6.64 0.15 -6.81
C LEU A 93 6.60 -0.97 -7.85
N ILE A 94 7.68 -1.12 -8.61
CA ILE A 94 7.85 -2.25 -9.55
C ILE A 94 8.57 -3.36 -8.80
N VAL A 95 7.88 -4.48 -8.56
CA VAL A 95 8.42 -5.58 -7.77
C VAL A 95 9.54 -6.28 -8.52
N THR A 96 10.71 -6.37 -7.89
CA THR A 96 11.90 -7.06 -8.43
C THR A 96 12.23 -8.34 -7.68
N GLU A 97 11.74 -8.49 -6.45
CA GLU A 97 12.01 -9.64 -5.58
C GLU A 97 10.80 -9.96 -4.71
N MET A 98 10.48 -11.25 -4.58
CA MET A 98 9.50 -11.76 -3.61
C MET A 98 10.21 -12.61 -2.56
N LEU A 99 10.15 -12.20 -1.30
CA LEU A 99 10.78 -12.86 -0.16
C LEU A 99 10.00 -14.12 0.24
N ASP A 100 10.70 -15.18 0.63
CA ASP A 100 10.09 -16.43 1.12
C ASP A 100 9.48 -16.29 2.52
N LYS A 101 9.99 -15.34 3.31
CA LYS A 101 9.52 -15.01 4.66
C LYS A 101 9.58 -13.51 4.88
N TRP A 102 8.58 -12.97 5.56
CA TRP A 102 8.47 -11.55 5.89
C TRP A 102 7.75 -11.37 7.23
N GLU A 103 7.74 -10.15 7.75
CA GLU A 103 7.37 -9.86 9.14
C GLU A 103 5.91 -10.22 9.47
N GLU A 104 4.96 -9.78 8.66
CA GLU A 104 3.54 -9.95 8.99
C GLU A 104 2.92 -11.26 8.46
N ASP A 105 3.65 -12.03 7.65
CA ASP A 105 3.24 -13.34 7.09
C ASP A 105 1.81 -13.34 6.49
N ARG A 106 1.39 -12.20 5.92
CA ARG A 106 0.05 -12.00 5.35
C ARG A 106 -0.04 -12.60 3.96
N THR A 107 -1.12 -13.32 3.67
CA THR A 107 -1.39 -13.84 2.33
C THR A 107 -1.34 -12.70 1.30
N ARG A 108 -0.56 -12.89 0.24
CA ARG A 108 -0.42 -11.96 -0.88
C ARG A 108 -0.81 -12.65 -2.18
N SER A 109 -1.38 -11.89 -3.12
CA SER A 109 -1.71 -12.42 -4.45
C SER A 109 -1.65 -11.31 -5.49
N TRP A 110 -1.25 -11.70 -6.70
CA TRP A 110 -1.32 -10.86 -7.89
C TRP A 110 -2.75 -10.84 -8.43
N PHE A 111 -3.17 -9.67 -8.88
CA PHE A 111 -4.48 -9.45 -9.50
C PHE A 111 -4.33 -8.53 -10.70
N PRO A 112 -5.00 -8.82 -11.83
CA PRO A 112 -5.23 -7.81 -12.87
C PRO A 112 -5.89 -6.57 -12.29
N ILE A 113 -5.61 -5.38 -12.84
CA ILE A 113 -6.14 -4.09 -12.30
C ILE A 113 -7.64 -4.12 -12.05
N GLU A 114 -8.42 -4.58 -13.02
CA GLU A 114 -9.88 -4.58 -12.91
C GLU A 114 -10.37 -5.53 -11.81
N THR A 115 -9.78 -6.73 -11.70
CA THR A 115 -10.05 -7.65 -10.59
C THR A 115 -9.61 -7.06 -9.26
N ALA A 116 -8.45 -6.39 -9.20
CA ALA A 116 -7.97 -5.75 -7.97
C ALA A 116 -8.95 -4.67 -7.47
N LYS A 117 -9.55 -3.89 -8.37
CA LYS A 117 -10.61 -2.93 -8.02
C LYS A 117 -11.80 -3.64 -7.42
N GLU A 118 -12.26 -4.75 -8.00
CA GLU A 118 -13.37 -5.55 -7.45
C GLU A 118 -13.04 -6.08 -6.04
N MET A 119 -11.83 -6.60 -5.82
CA MET A 119 -11.37 -7.09 -4.51
C MET A 119 -11.31 -5.98 -3.45
N LEU A 120 -11.18 -4.72 -3.88
CA LEU A 120 -11.14 -3.52 -3.04
C LEU A 120 -12.52 -2.83 -2.89
N ASN A 121 -13.63 -3.43 -3.34
CA ASN A 121 -14.97 -2.82 -3.31
C ASN A 121 -15.41 -2.27 -1.93
N ALA A 122 -14.99 -2.92 -0.84
CA ALA A 122 -15.28 -2.51 0.52
C ALA A 122 -14.34 -1.40 1.05
N LYS A 123 -13.42 -0.92 0.20
CA LYS A 123 -12.38 0.09 0.47
C LYS A 123 -12.27 1.05 -0.73
N PRO A 124 -13.30 1.86 -1.02
CA PRO A 124 -13.32 2.74 -2.20
C PRO A 124 -12.10 3.67 -2.29
N TYR A 125 -11.61 4.19 -1.16
CA TYR A 125 -10.38 5.00 -1.12
C TYR A 125 -9.15 4.28 -1.68
N GLN A 126 -9.05 2.96 -1.54
CA GLN A 126 -7.93 2.20 -2.11
C GLN A 126 -8.12 1.90 -3.60
N GLN A 127 -9.36 1.88 -4.09
CA GLN A 127 -9.60 1.84 -5.54
C GLN A 127 -9.08 3.12 -6.20
N GLU A 128 -9.26 4.29 -5.56
CA GLU A 128 -8.71 5.56 -6.05
C GLU A 128 -7.19 5.53 -6.20
N TYR A 129 -6.47 4.69 -5.42
CA TYR A 129 -5.03 4.52 -5.57
C TYR A 129 -4.71 3.91 -6.92
N LEU A 130 -5.44 2.85 -7.29
CA LEU A 130 -5.30 2.14 -8.55
C LEU A 130 -5.72 3.03 -9.73
N ASP A 131 -6.83 3.75 -9.60
CA ASP A 131 -7.30 4.67 -10.63
C ASP A 131 -6.27 5.76 -10.91
N LYS A 132 -5.78 6.46 -9.87
CA LYS A 132 -4.75 7.49 -10.05
C LYS A 132 -3.42 6.93 -10.55
N ALA A 133 -3.00 5.76 -10.08
CA ALA A 133 -1.79 5.13 -10.59
C ALA A 133 -1.92 4.84 -12.08
N CYS A 134 -3.07 4.32 -12.51
CA CYS A 134 -3.32 3.94 -13.91
C CYS A 134 -3.62 5.14 -14.84
N SER A 135 -4.15 6.25 -14.34
CA SER A 135 -4.40 7.47 -15.13
C SER A 135 -3.13 8.29 -15.39
N ASN A 136 -2.11 8.15 -14.54
CA ASN A 136 -0.84 8.87 -14.65
C ASN A 136 0.26 8.00 -15.30
N ARG A 137 -0.09 7.19 -16.30
CA ARG A 137 0.87 6.44 -17.13
C ARG A 137 1.45 7.31 -18.24
#